data_AF-A0A6P6P176-F1
#
_entry.id   AF-A0A6P6P176-F1
#
_cell.length_a   1.000
_cell.length_b   1.000
_cell.length_c   1.000
_cell.angle_alpha   90.00
_cell.angle_beta   90.00
_cell.angle_gamma   90.00
#
_symmetry.space_group_name_H-M   'P 1'
#
loop_
_entity.id
_entity.type
_entity.pdbx_description
1 polymer ?
#
loop_
_entity_poly.entity_id
_entity_poly.type
_entity_poly.pdbx_seq_one_letter_code
_entity_poly.pdbx_strand_id
1 'polypeptide(L)'
;MLVNGPKSWREAQSYCRQSYTELVSVRNQEENCQIQKLIPAGEVSYMGLFKDAFVWSDNSTSSFRNWDSGQPDGSGDCVVHLRRSRLWDDQDCSNTKPFFCYDRTVVRQILRLKVESDQNVNDPDLTATILQEIKQKMIYQGLSVHAYLQWKQQANGDVFQREEKTRKK
;
A
#
# COMPACT_ATOMS: atom_id res chain seq x y z
N MET A 1 3.15 -9.49 4.41
CA MET A 1 3.88 -10.60 5.08
C MET A 1 3.30 -10.83 6.46
N LEU A 2 3.08 -12.08 6.87
CA LEU A 2 2.66 -12.43 8.23
C LEU A 2 3.88 -12.48 9.16
N VAL A 3 3.79 -11.84 10.31
CA VAL A 3 4.80 -11.89 11.38
C VAL A 3 4.22 -12.67 12.56
N ASN A 4 4.82 -13.83 12.87
CA ASN A 4 4.31 -14.76 13.88
C ASN A 4 4.70 -14.40 15.33
N GLY A 5 5.64 -13.47 15.54
CA GLY A 5 6.04 -13.03 16.89
C GLY A 5 4.96 -12.13 17.49
N PRO A 6 4.13 -12.59 18.44
CA PRO A 6 2.94 -11.86 18.86
C PRO A 6 3.30 -10.55 19.55
N LYS A 7 2.55 -9.49 19.25
CA LYS A 7 2.73 -8.14 19.80
C LYS A 7 1.38 -7.48 20.06
N SER A 8 1.33 -6.52 20.98
CA SER A 8 0.19 -5.61 21.07
C SER A 8 0.06 -4.81 19.77
N TRP A 9 -1.11 -4.25 19.49
CA TRP A 9 -1.34 -3.57 18.21
C TRP A 9 -0.35 -2.43 17.95
N ARG A 10 -0.05 -1.62 18.97
CA ARG A 10 0.88 -0.49 18.86
C ARG A 10 2.33 -0.95 18.63
N GLU A 11 2.73 -2.03 19.27
CA GLU A 11 4.05 -2.64 19.06
C GLU A 11 4.15 -3.29 17.68
N ALA A 12 3.07 -3.93 17.19
CA ALA A 12 2.98 -4.48 15.86
C ALA A 12 3.12 -3.38 14.78
N GLN A 13 2.41 -2.26 14.94
CA GLN A 13 2.54 -1.09 14.07
C GLN A 13 3.98 -0.57 14.05
N SER A 14 4.56 -0.36 15.23
CA SER A 14 5.93 0.15 15.36
C SER A 14 6.93 -0.81 14.70
N TYR A 15 6.75 -2.12 14.88
CA TYR A 15 7.58 -3.13 14.24
C TYR A 15 7.46 -3.10 12.71
N CYS A 16 6.24 -3.01 12.17
CA CYS A 16 6.05 -2.93 10.73
C CYS A 16 6.68 -1.66 10.14
N ARG A 17 6.61 -0.52 10.81
CA ARG A 17 7.26 0.72 10.35
C ARG A 17 8.79 0.64 10.38
N GLN A 18 9.35 -0.06 11.36
CA GLN A 18 10.80 -0.20 11.50
C GLN A 18 11.39 -1.24 10.54
N SER A 19 10.75 -2.41 10.43
CA SER A 19 11.28 -3.57 9.69
C SER A 19 10.71 -3.70 8.28
N TYR A 20 9.56 -3.07 8.02
CA TYR A 20 8.81 -3.16 6.77
C TYR A 20 8.34 -1.75 6.33
N THR A 21 7.08 -1.62 5.90
CA THR A 21 6.45 -0.33 5.55
C THR A 21 5.43 0.09 6.61
N GLU A 22 4.35 -0.70 6.78
CA GLU A 22 3.24 -0.39 7.69
C GLU A 22 2.43 -1.68 7.96
N LEU A 23 1.54 -1.71 8.96
CA LEU A 23 0.48 -2.72 9.04
C LEU A 23 -0.41 -2.71 7.79
N VAL A 24 -0.93 -3.86 7.39
CA VAL A 24 -1.76 -3.98 6.18
C VAL A 24 -3.11 -3.28 6.31
N SER A 25 -3.55 -2.65 5.23
CA SER A 25 -4.94 -2.24 4.99
C SER A 25 -5.61 -3.20 4.01
N VAL A 26 -6.95 -3.26 4.00
CA VAL A 26 -7.72 -4.12 3.07
C VAL A 26 -8.60 -3.23 2.21
N ARG A 27 -8.36 -3.23 0.90
CA ARG A 27 -9.01 -2.30 -0.05
C ARG A 27 -10.13 -2.93 -0.87
N ASN A 28 -10.12 -4.25 -0.99
CA ASN A 28 -11.10 -5.02 -1.75
C ASN A 28 -11.16 -6.48 -1.27
N GLN A 29 -12.11 -7.24 -1.82
CA GLN A 29 -12.32 -8.64 -1.46
C GLN A 29 -11.16 -9.53 -1.91
N GLU A 30 -10.50 -9.22 -3.01
CA GLU A 30 -9.35 -9.98 -3.51
C GLU A 30 -8.17 -9.92 -2.52
N GLU A 31 -7.84 -8.72 -2.03
CA GLU A 31 -6.83 -8.51 -0.98
C GLU A 31 -7.21 -9.24 0.32
N ASN A 32 -8.48 -9.14 0.73
CA ASN A 32 -9.01 -9.85 1.89
C ASN A 32 -8.80 -11.37 1.76
N CYS A 33 -9.18 -11.94 0.61
CA CYS A 33 -9.00 -13.36 0.30
C CYS A 33 -7.51 -13.77 0.30
N GLN A 34 -6.61 -12.92 -0.18
CA GLN A 34 -5.17 -13.18 -0.16
C GLN A 34 -4.64 -13.24 1.27
N ILE A 35 -5.02 -12.27 2.12
CA ILE A 35 -4.61 -12.23 3.53
C ILE A 35 -5.13 -13.46 4.27
N GLN A 36 -6.40 -13.82 4.09
CA GLN A 36 -7.02 -14.99 4.72
C GLN A 36 -6.28 -16.30 4.43
N LYS A 37 -5.76 -16.47 3.20
CA LYS A 37 -4.96 -17.65 2.81
C LYS A 37 -3.62 -17.75 3.53
N LEU A 38 -3.09 -16.63 4.02
CA LEU A 38 -1.80 -16.57 4.71
C LEU A 38 -1.94 -16.81 6.22
N ILE A 39 -3.14 -16.75 6.78
CA ILE A 39 -3.38 -16.98 8.22
C ILE A 39 -3.39 -18.49 8.50
N PRO A 40 -2.48 -19.00 9.35
CA PRO A 40 -2.49 -20.40 9.73
C PRO A 40 -3.84 -20.83 10.30
N ALA A 41 -4.25 -22.07 10.00
CA ALA A 41 -5.51 -22.62 10.50
C ALA A 41 -5.45 -22.73 12.03
N GLY A 42 -6.11 -21.83 12.74
CA GLY A 42 -5.79 -21.70 14.17
C GLY A 42 -5.82 -20.30 14.71
N GLU A 43 -5.35 -19.38 13.87
CA GLU A 43 -4.77 -18.13 14.34
C GLU A 43 -5.66 -16.93 14.07
N VAL A 44 -5.42 -15.89 14.87
CA VAL A 44 -5.99 -14.54 14.75
C VAL A 44 -4.83 -13.59 14.56
N SER A 45 -4.98 -12.58 13.69
CA SER A 45 -3.91 -11.63 13.40
C SER A 45 -4.40 -10.20 13.33
N TYR A 46 -3.57 -9.25 13.78
CA TYR A 46 -3.82 -7.81 13.64
C TYR A 46 -3.62 -7.31 12.21
N MET A 47 -4.39 -6.27 11.88
CA MET A 47 -4.26 -5.43 10.69
C MET A 47 -4.17 -3.94 11.10
N GLY A 48 -4.00 -3.05 10.12
CA GLY A 48 -3.79 -1.61 10.33
C GLY A 48 -5.04 -0.80 10.68
N LEU A 49 -6.23 -1.40 10.83
CA LEU A 49 -7.45 -0.65 11.12
C LEU A 49 -7.56 -0.33 12.63
N PHE A 50 -7.72 0.96 12.98
CA PHE A 50 -7.81 1.47 14.37
C PHE A 50 -8.85 2.61 14.50
N LYS A 51 -9.43 2.82 15.69
CA LYS A 51 -10.59 3.72 15.95
C LYS A 51 -10.17 5.20 16.15
N ASP A 52 -10.82 6.20 15.53
CA ASP A 52 -12.02 6.92 16.01
C ASP A 52 -13.23 6.93 15.03
N ALA A 53 -13.03 6.43 13.81
CA ALA A 53 -14.09 6.14 12.84
C ALA A 53 -13.77 4.87 12.02
N PHE A 54 -12.94 3.96 12.59
CA PHE A 54 -12.20 2.91 11.89
C PHE A 54 -11.45 3.47 10.68
N VAL A 55 -10.30 4.06 10.95
CA VAL A 55 -9.39 4.63 9.95
C VAL A 55 -8.23 3.66 9.72
N TRP A 56 -7.82 3.49 8.48
CA TRP A 56 -6.66 2.66 8.17
C TRP A 56 -5.37 3.34 8.61
N SER A 57 -4.46 2.61 9.23
CA SER A 57 -3.17 3.13 9.73
C SER A 57 -2.25 3.62 8.62
N ASP A 58 -2.44 3.12 7.40
CA ASP A 58 -1.72 3.58 6.20
C ASP A 58 -2.33 4.86 5.60
N ASN A 59 -3.32 5.45 6.28
CA ASN A 59 -4.07 6.62 5.85
C ASN A 59 -4.84 6.43 4.52
N SER A 60 -5.13 5.18 4.13
CA SER A 60 -5.95 4.90 2.95
C SER A 60 -7.42 5.26 3.17
N THR A 61 -8.10 5.65 2.09
CA THR A 61 -9.51 6.08 2.08
C THR A 61 -10.50 4.93 1.80
N SER A 62 -10.04 3.68 1.88
CA SER A 62 -10.88 2.51 1.59
C SER A 62 -12.10 2.43 2.52
N SER A 63 -13.30 2.36 1.93
CA SER A 63 -14.57 2.14 2.63
C SER A 63 -14.91 0.66 2.84
N PHE A 64 -14.09 -0.27 2.34
CA PHE A 64 -14.36 -1.71 2.46
C PHE A 64 -14.38 -2.14 3.93
N ARG A 65 -15.42 -2.88 4.33
CA ARG A 65 -15.59 -3.42 5.68
C ARG A 65 -16.13 -4.84 5.59
N ASN A 66 -15.48 -5.79 6.26
CA ASN A 66 -15.85 -7.22 6.21
C ASN A 66 -16.03 -7.79 7.62
N TRP A 67 -16.83 -7.09 8.41
CA TRP A 67 -17.22 -7.45 9.77
C TRP A 67 -17.95 -8.79 9.84
N ASP A 68 -17.76 -9.52 10.94
CA ASP A 68 -18.62 -10.66 11.26
C ASP A 68 -20.01 -10.19 11.66
N SER A 69 -20.96 -11.12 11.66
CA SER A 69 -22.32 -10.84 12.10
C SER A 69 -22.32 -10.30 13.54
N GLY A 70 -22.87 -9.10 13.73
CA GLY A 70 -22.92 -8.41 15.02
C GLY A 70 -21.70 -7.55 15.35
N GLN A 71 -20.70 -7.50 14.47
CA GLN A 71 -19.50 -6.69 14.64
C GLN A 71 -19.54 -5.40 13.79
N PRO A 72 -18.86 -4.32 14.20
CA PRO A 72 -18.17 -4.17 15.49
C PRO A 72 -19.15 -4.00 16.67
N ASP A 73 -18.86 -4.62 17.81
CA ASP A 73 -19.69 -4.59 19.02
C ASP A 73 -19.18 -3.65 20.12
N GLY A 74 -17.99 -3.06 19.92
CA GLY A 74 -17.39 -2.12 20.85
C GLY A 74 -16.56 -2.78 21.95
N SER A 75 -16.26 -4.08 21.85
CA SER A 75 -15.37 -4.79 22.76
C SER A 75 -13.90 -4.37 22.64
N GLY A 76 -13.55 -3.55 21.64
CA GLY A 76 -12.30 -2.79 21.65
C GLY A 76 -12.13 -1.81 20.50
N ASP A 77 -10.88 -1.44 20.25
CA ASP A 77 -10.51 -0.40 19.28
C ASP A 77 -9.60 -0.92 18.15
N CYS A 78 -9.23 -2.20 18.19
CA CYS A 78 -8.34 -2.84 17.22
C CYS A 78 -9.03 -3.97 16.47
N VAL A 79 -8.86 -4.00 15.15
CA VAL A 79 -9.54 -4.99 14.29
C VAL A 79 -8.66 -6.21 14.05
N VAL A 80 -9.27 -7.39 14.13
CA VAL A 80 -8.63 -8.67 13.87
C VAL A 80 -9.40 -9.52 12.86
N HIS A 81 -8.71 -10.46 12.22
CA HIS A 81 -9.37 -11.53 11.47
C HIS A 81 -9.74 -12.71 12.38
N LEU A 82 -11.00 -13.11 12.37
CA LEU A 82 -11.47 -14.28 13.10
C LEU A 82 -10.97 -15.58 12.49
N ARG A 83 -10.64 -16.53 13.36
CA ARG A 83 -10.13 -17.85 12.97
C ARG A 83 -11.09 -18.63 12.07
N ARG A 84 -12.39 -18.65 12.42
CA ARG A 84 -13.39 -19.53 11.78
C ARG A 84 -14.07 -18.85 10.59
N SER A 85 -14.73 -17.72 10.83
CA SER A 85 -15.47 -16.99 9.80
C SER A 85 -14.56 -16.26 8.82
N ARG A 86 -13.30 -15.98 9.21
CA ARG A 86 -12.35 -15.13 8.48
C ARG A 86 -12.83 -13.68 8.31
N LEU A 87 -13.97 -13.34 8.90
CA LEU A 87 -14.55 -12.01 9.01
C LEU A 87 -13.87 -11.24 10.16
N TRP A 88 -14.26 -9.98 10.33
CA TRP A 88 -13.58 -9.07 11.24
C TRP A 88 -14.30 -8.92 12.58
N ASP A 89 -13.52 -8.65 13.61
CA ASP A 89 -13.95 -8.47 14.99
C ASP A 89 -13.14 -7.33 15.60
N ASP A 90 -13.76 -6.45 16.40
CA ASP A 90 -13.03 -5.47 17.20
C ASP A 90 -12.65 -6.08 18.54
N GLN A 91 -11.41 -5.87 18.98
CA GLN A 91 -10.89 -6.43 20.23
C GLN A 91 -9.97 -5.45 20.94
N ASP A 92 -9.72 -5.71 22.22
CA ASP A 92 -8.73 -4.99 23.01
C ASP A 92 -7.34 -5.07 22.35
N CYS A 93 -6.77 -3.89 22.10
CA CYS A 93 -5.48 -3.64 21.48
C CYS A 93 -4.28 -4.12 22.31
N SER A 94 -4.47 -4.33 23.61
CA SER A 94 -3.43 -4.78 24.55
C SER A 94 -3.09 -6.26 24.39
N ASN A 95 -3.99 -7.05 23.81
CA ASN A 95 -3.76 -8.47 23.54
C ASN A 95 -2.57 -8.64 22.57
N THR A 96 -1.72 -9.64 22.81
CA THR A 96 -0.62 -9.93 21.88
C THR A 96 -1.07 -10.93 20.82
N LYS A 97 -0.92 -10.57 19.54
CA LYS A 97 -1.30 -11.45 18.42
C LYS A 97 -0.27 -11.37 17.29
N PRO A 98 -0.17 -12.40 16.43
CA PRO A 98 0.48 -12.27 15.12
C PRO A 98 -0.10 -11.09 14.32
N PHE A 99 0.62 -10.59 13.33
CA PHE A 99 0.18 -9.40 12.59
C PHE A 99 0.73 -9.36 11.17
N PHE A 100 0.05 -8.65 10.29
CA PHE A 100 0.46 -8.50 8.89
C PHE A 100 1.09 -7.13 8.64
N CYS A 101 2.31 -7.13 8.11
CA CYS A 101 2.93 -5.93 7.55
C CYS A 101 2.81 -5.91 6.02
N TYR A 102 2.68 -4.73 5.43
CA TYR A 102 3.01 -4.53 4.02
C TYR A 102 4.48 -4.88 3.81
N ASP A 103 4.72 -5.83 2.92
CA ASP A 103 6.09 -6.17 2.54
C ASP A 103 6.71 -4.97 1.79
N ARG A 104 8.03 -4.80 1.88
CA ARG A 104 8.77 -3.85 1.03
C ARG A 104 8.96 -4.41 -0.37
N THR A 105 7.91 -5.00 -0.95
CA THR A 105 7.92 -5.38 -2.36
C THR A 105 7.93 -4.11 -3.18
N VAL A 106 9.13 -3.66 -3.53
CA VAL A 106 9.37 -2.67 -4.57
C VAL A 106 8.96 -3.32 -5.89
N VAL A 107 7.67 -3.25 -6.22
CA VAL A 107 7.20 -3.64 -7.55
C VAL A 107 7.72 -2.60 -8.52
N ARG A 108 8.74 -2.96 -9.30
CA ARG A 108 9.24 -2.10 -10.38
C ARG A 108 8.20 -2.06 -11.50
N GLN A 109 7.37 -1.04 -11.49
CA GLN A 109 6.47 -0.73 -12.60
C GLN A 109 7.16 0.25 -13.55
N ILE A 110 7.13 -0.05 -14.84
CA ILE A 110 7.66 0.84 -15.89
C ILE A 110 6.49 1.62 -16.48
N LEU A 111 6.43 2.91 -16.17
CA LEU A 111 5.50 3.84 -16.80
C LEU A 111 6.12 4.37 -18.09
N ARG A 112 5.42 4.19 -19.22
CA ARG A 112 5.81 4.81 -20.49
C ARG A 112 5.04 6.11 -20.67
N LEU A 113 5.77 7.20 -20.88
CA LEU A 113 5.21 8.55 -21.00
C LEU A 113 5.51 9.09 -22.39
N LYS A 114 4.53 9.77 -22.96
CA LYS A 114 4.68 10.55 -24.17
C LYS A 114 4.45 12.01 -23.81
N VAL A 115 5.40 12.86 -24.15
CA VAL A 115 5.40 14.28 -23.83
C VAL A 115 5.54 15.06 -25.13
N GLU A 116 4.70 16.06 -25.31
CA GLU A 116 4.78 17.02 -26.41
C GLU A 116 5.22 18.36 -25.83
N SER A 117 6.33 18.89 -26.35
CA SER A 117 6.92 20.15 -25.88
C SER A 117 7.77 20.76 -26.97
N ASP A 118 7.80 22.09 -27.03
CA ASP A 118 8.71 22.86 -27.87
C ASP A 118 10.10 22.99 -27.24
N GLN A 119 10.25 22.63 -25.96
CA GLN A 119 11.51 22.68 -25.22
C GLN A 119 12.25 21.34 -25.27
N ASN A 120 13.54 21.37 -24.92
CA ASN A 120 14.33 20.15 -24.79
C ASN A 120 13.89 19.35 -23.55
N VAL A 121 13.05 18.33 -23.75
CA VAL A 121 12.55 17.45 -22.68
C VAL A 121 13.62 16.63 -21.97
N ASN A 122 14.85 16.57 -22.48
CA ASN A 122 15.99 15.92 -21.82
C ASN A 122 16.83 16.89 -20.98
N ASP A 123 16.42 18.14 -20.82
CA ASP A 123 17.04 19.08 -19.89
C ASP A 123 16.93 18.58 -18.43
N PRO A 124 18.00 18.60 -17.62
CA PRO A 124 17.98 18.09 -16.24
C PRO A 124 16.94 18.75 -15.34
N ASP A 125 16.74 20.06 -15.46
CA ASP A 125 15.79 20.80 -14.63
C ASP A 125 14.35 20.49 -15.06
N LEU A 126 14.11 20.37 -16.37
CA LEU A 126 12.81 19.99 -16.90
C LEU A 126 12.45 18.54 -16.57
N THR A 127 13.39 17.60 -16.71
CA THR A 127 13.16 16.18 -16.35
C THR A 127 12.92 16.01 -14.84
N ALA A 128 13.58 16.78 -13.99
CA ALA A 128 13.32 16.80 -12.55
C ALA A 128 11.92 17.33 -12.24
N THR A 129 11.50 18.40 -12.91
CA THR A 129 10.16 19.00 -12.77
C THR A 129 9.07 18.00 -13.19
N ILE A 130 9.22 17.35 -14.34
CA ILE A 130 8.27 16.32 -14.81
C ILE A 130 8.16 15.16 -13.81
N LEU A 131 9.29 14.68 -13.27
CA LEU A 131 9.29 13.59 -12.30
C LEU A 131 8.54 13.98 -11.01
N GLN A 132 8.72 15.22 -10.57
CA GLN A 132 8.03 15.77 -9.39
C GLN A 132 6.52 15.90 -9.63
N GLU A 133 6.10 16.37 -10.80
CA GLU A 133 4.68 16.45 -11.19
C GLU A 133 4.00 15.07 -11.21
N ILE A 134 4.67 14.06 -11.77
CA ILE A 134 4.17 12.68 -11.76
C ILE A 134 4.01 12.18 -10.33
N LYS A 135 5.01 12.44 -9.48
CA LYS A 135 4.95 12.06 -8.06
C LYS A 135 3.75 12.68 -7.36
N GLN A 136 3.51 13.98 -7.55
CA GLN A 136 2.37 14.68 -6.97
C GLN A 136 1.04 14.11 -7.46
N LYS A 137 0.93 13.83 -8.77
CA LYS A 137 -0.29 13.27 -9.34
C LYS A 137 -0.59 11.87 -8.82
N MET A 138 0.43 11.02 -8.63
CA MET A 138 0.26 9.70 -8.02
C MET A 138 -0.21 9.78 -6.57
N ILE A 139 0.27 10.76 -5.81
CA ILE A 139 -0.17 11.02 -4.42
C ILE A 139 -1.63 11.49 -4.42
N TYR A 140 -1.98 12.47 -5.25
CA TYR A 140 -3.35 12.99 -5.34
C TYR A 140 -4.38 11.91 -5.73
N GLN A 141 -3.98 10.98 -6.59
CA GLN A 141 -4.83 9.84 -6.99
C GLN A 141 -4.84 8.69 -5.98
N GLY A 142 -4.15 8.81 -4.84
CA GLY A 142 -4.09 7.77 -3.81
C GLY A 142 -3.37 6.50 -4.27
N LEU A 143 -2.62 6.55 -5.37
CA LEU A 143 -1.97 5.39 -5.97
C LEU A 143 -0.71 4.98 -5.20
N SER A 144 0.04 5.96 -4.69
CA SER A 144 1.18 5.67 -3.82
C SER A 144 1.71 6.92 -3.13
N VAL A 145 1.82 6.86 -1.80
CA VAL A 145 2.48 7.91 -0.98
C VAL A 145 3.99 7.70 -0.90
N HIS A 146 4.47 6.47 -1.14
CA HIS A 146 5.86 6.05 -0.94
C HIS A 146 6.53 5.54 -2.22
N ALA A 147 5.98 5.86 -3.40
CA ALA A 147 6.60 5.46 -4.67
C ALA A 147 7.96 6.15 -4.87
N TYR A 148 9.00 5.34 -5.01
CA TYR A 148 10.30 5.79 -5.47
C TYR A 148 10.30 5.82 -7.01
N LEU A 149 10.25 7.02 -7.59
CA LEU A 149 10.30 7.24 -9.03
C LEU A 149 11.72 7.58 -9.47
N GLN A 150 12.16 6.97 -10.56
CA GLN A 150 13.45 7.27 -11.20
C GLN A 150 13.31 7.15 -12.71
N TRP A 151 14.02 8.00 -13.44
CA TRP A 151 14.09 7.90 -14.89
C TRP A 151 14.90 6.67 -15.30
N LYS A 152 14.44 5.98 -16.34
CA LYS A 152 15.25 4.99 -17.03
C LYS A 152 16.07 5.70 -18.09
N GLN A 153 17.34 5.96 -17.79
CA GLN A 153 18.29 6.51 -18.75
C GLN A 153 18.66 5.48 -19.81
N GLN A 154 18.93 5.98 -21.01
CA GLN A 154 19.41 5.20 -22.14
C GLN A 154 20.94 5.22 -22.19
N ALA A 155 21.52 4.44 -23.10
CA ALA A 155 22.97 4.37 -23.26
C ALA A 155 23.62 5.72 -23.61
N ASN A 156 22.86 6.63 -24.23
CA ASN A 156 23.29 7.99 -24.57
C ASN A 156 23.05 9.02 -23.44
N GLY A 157 22.52 8.60 -22.29
CA GLY A 157 22.19 9.48 -21.16
C GLY A 157 20.80 10.13 -21.23
N ASP A 158 20.11 10.05 -22.37
CA ASP A 158 18.77 10.63 -22.52
C ASP A 158 17.69 9.83 -21.78
N VAL A 159 16.63 10.54 -21.39
CA VAL A 159 15.43 9.97 -20.78
C VAL A 159 14.36 9.72 -21.85
N PHE A 160 14.11 10.72 -22.70
CA PHE A 160 13.10 10.71 -23.74
C PHE A 160 13.71 10.50 -25.12
N GLN A 161 13.09 9.62 -25.91
CA GLN A 161 13.36 9.48 -27.34
C GLN A 161 12.35 10.28 -28.14
N ARG A 162 12.83 10.99 -29.17
CA ARG A 162 11.94 11.57 -30.18
C ARG A 162 11.29 10.44 -30.95
N GLU A 163 9.96 10.45 -31.01
CA GLU A 163 9.21 9.51 -31.84
C GLU A 163 9.31 9.97 -33.31
N GLU A 164 10.02 9.22 -34.13
CA GLU A 164 10.04 9.47 -35.58
C GLU A 164 8.65 9.12 -36.15
N LYS A 165 7.99 10.10 -36.78
CA LYS A 165 6.77 9.83 -37.52
C LYS A 165 7.12 8.95 -38.72
N THR A 166 6.88 7.64 -38.63
CA THR A 166 6.85 6.77 -39.82
C THR A 166 5.81 7.34 -40.78
N ARG A 167 6.28 7.95 -41.88
CA ARG A 167 5.45 8.27 -43.04
C ARG A 167 4.85 6.95 -43.53
N LYS A 168 3.55 6.75 -43.28
CA LYS A 168 2.79 5.74 -44.02
C LYS A 168 2.87 6.16 -45.49
N LYS A 169 3.53 5.31 -46.30
CA LYS A 169 3.55 5.42 -47.76
C LYS A 169 2.17 5.15 -48.31
#